data_AF-A0A395IT10-F1
#
_entry.id   AF-A0A395IT10-F1
#
_cell.length_a   1.000
_cell.length_b   1.000
_cell.length_c   1.000
_cell.angle_alpha   90.00
_cell.angle_beta   90.00
_cell.angle_gamma   90.00
#
_symmetry.space_group_name_H-M   'P 1'
#
loop_
_entity.id
_entity.type
_entity.pdbx_description
1 polymer ?
#
loop_
_entity_poly.entity_id
_entity_poly.type
_entity_poly.pdbx_seq_one_letter_code
_entity_poly.pdbx_strand_id
1 'polypeptide(L)'
;MVYKLQLLALAISFYSSVHASPTAVRKEVNGVSLARRATCTPASAGNSGTDDVPAISAAIKSCGNGGVIQIPAGVQYAINTVVDFTGCAGCTLNIEGTLKVSNDLDFWNGKRAIFYMDGINTATIQSVTGTGLIDGNGQAAYDYFAKNTSYARPTLHYITGASSHITIKNLKVKNPPNVFFSVTGASTDVVYTLD
;
A
#
# COMPACT_ATOMS: atom_id res chain seq x y z
N MET A 1 -23.53 -31.79 106.10
CA MET A 1 -22.42 -31.41 105.19
C MET A 1 -22.34 -32.48 104.12
N VAL A 2 -22.74 -32.16 102.89
CA VAL A 2 -22.64 -33.05 101.72
C VAL A 2 -21.91 -32.25 100.64
N TYR A 3 -20.72 -32.69 100.26
CA TYR A 3 -19.93 -32.11 99.17
C TYR A 3 -20.42 -32.69 97.84
N LYS A 4 -20.78 -31.82 96.89
CA LYS A 4 -21.09 -32.19 95.50
C LYS A 4 -20.00 -31.61 94.61
N LEU A 5 -19.12 -32.48 94.11
CA LEU A 5 -18.03 -32.18 93.21
C LEU A 5 -18.59 -32.01 91.79
N GLN A 6 -18.52 -30.81 91.21
CA GLN A 6 -18.88 -30.58 89.80
C GLN A 6 -17.60 -30.59 88.95
N LEU A 7 -17.51 -31.57 88.04
CA LEU A 7 -16.50 -31.58 86.97
C LEU A 7 -16.82 -30.48 85.95
N LEU A 8 -15.87 -29.59 85.67
CA LEU A 8 -15.90 -28.73 84.48
C LEU A 8 -15.35 -29.50 83.28
N ALA A 9 -16.16 -29.65 82.23
CA ALA A 9 -15.71 -30.11 80.92
C ALA A 9 -15.19 -28.90 80.11
N LEU A 10 -13.94 -28.96 79.65
CA LEU A 10 -13.38 -27.99 78.69
C LEU A 10 -13.97 -28.26 77.29
N ALA A 11 -14.67 -27.27 76.73
CA ALA A 11 -15.05 -27.27 75.33
C ALA A 11 -13.97 -26.56 74.49
N ILE A 12 -13.24 -27.31 73.67
CA ILE A 12 -12.27 -26.77 72.71
C ILE A 12 -13.02 -26.44 71.42
N SER A 13 -13.23 -25.16 71.14
CA SER A 13 -13.77 -24.69 69.85
C SER A 13 -12.67 -24.68 68.80
N PHE A 14 -12.80 -25.53 67.78
CA PHE A 14 -12.01 -25.46 66.55
C PHE A 14 -12.60 -24.40 65.63
N TYR A 15 -11.95 -23.24 65.52
CA TYR A 15 -12.22 -22.27 64.47
C TYR A 15 -11.46 -22.67 63.20
N SER A 16 -12.17 -23.15 62.19
CA SER A 16 -11.61 -23.37 60.85
C SER A 16 -11.58 -22.04 60.10
N SER A 17 -10.43 -21.38 60.05
CA SER A 17 -10.22 -20.20 59.20
C SER A 17 -10.03 -20.61 57.73
N VAL A 18 -11.06 -20.40 56.91
CA VAL A 18 -10.99 -20.57 55.46
C VAL A 18 -10.17 -19.41 54.87
N HIS A 19 -8.95 -19.68 54.43
CA HIS A 19 -8.15 -18.72 53.65
C HIS A 19 -8.48 -18.90 52.18
N ALA A 20 -9.20 -17.94 51.59
CA ALA A 20 -9.32 -17.84 50.15
C ALA A 20 -8.01 -17.25 49.59
N SER A 21 -7.22 -18.08 48.90
CA SER A 21 -6.06 -17.60 48.14
C SER A 21 -6.54 -16.72 46.98
N PRO A 22 -5.94 -15.55 46.74
CA PRO A 22 -6.28 -14.76 45.57
C PRO A 22 -5.76 -15.48 44.33
N THR A 23 -6.66 -15.97 43.48
CA THR A 23 -6.31 -16.50 42.17
C THR A 23 -5.66 -15.37 41.38
N ALA A 24 -4.39 -15.56 40.97
CA ALA A 24 -3.72 -14.60 40.12
C ALA A 24 -4.51 -14.42 38.82
N VAL A 25 -5.05 -13.22 38.59
CA VAL A 25 -5.67 -12.85 37.33
C VAL A 25 -4.56 -12.81 36.28
N ARG A 26 -4.46 -13.88 35.47
CA ARG A 26 -3.59 -13.90 34.30
C ARG A 26 -4.13 -12.86 33.33
N LYS A 27 -3.44 -11.72 33.25
CA LYS A 27 -3.67 -10.68 32.25
C LYS A 27 -3.21 -11.23 30.90
N GLU A 28 -4.05 -12.03 30.24
CA GLU A 28 -3.86 -12.30 28.82
C GLU A 28 -4.17 -11.01 28.05
N VAL A 29 -3.13 -10.19 27.87
CA VAL A 29 -3.13 -9.20 26.80
C VAL A 29 -2.79 -9.97 25.53
N ASN A 30 -3.80 -10.61 24.93
CA ASN A 30 -3.78 -10.91 23.49
C ASN A 30 -4.00 -9.58 22.75
N GLY A 31 -3.04 -8.67 22.93
CA GLY A 31 -2.90 -7.52 22.07
C GLY A 31 -2.38 -8.03 20.75
N VAL A 32 -3.23 -8.11 19.73
CA VAL A 32 -2.77 -8.08 18.35
C VAL A 32 -1.96 -6.79 18.22
N SER A 33 -0.64 -6.87 18.33
CA SER A 33 0.20 -5.72 18.01
C SER A 33 -0.02 -5.49 16.52
N LEU A 34 -0.67 -4.39 16.15
CA LEU A 34 -0.71 -3.95 14.76
C LEU A 34 0.75 -3.69 14.38
N ALA A 35 1.37 -4.67 13.70
CA ALA A 35 2.72 -4.53 13.22
C ALA A 35 2.78 -3.27 12.35
N ARG A 36 3.71 -2.38 12.66
CA ARG A 36 3.88 -1.13 11.91
C ARG A 36 4.12 -1.50 10.44
N ARG A 37 3.30 -0.97 9.54
CA ARG A 37 3.44 -1.18 8.09
C ARG A 37 4.85 -0.76 7.66
N ALA A 38 5.58 -1.66 7.00
CA ALA A 38 6.90 -1.35 6.44
C ALA A 38 6.77 -0.20 5.45
N THR A 39 7.73 0.73 5.43
CA THR A 39 7.76 1.85 4.51
C THR A 39 9.08 1.85 3.74
N CYS A 40 8.99 1.84 2.42
CA CYS A 40 10.13 1.90 1.52
C CYS A 40 10.08 3.23 0.76
N THR A 41 11.19 3.97 0.75
CA THR A 41 11.37 5.15 -0.11
C THR A 41 12.39 4.78 -1.18
N PRO A 42 11.99 4.52 -2.43
CA PRO A 42 12.93 4.20 -3.50
C PRO A 42 13.89 5.38 -3.71
N ALA A 43 15.17 5.12 -3.98
CA ALA A 43 16.07 6.18 -4.39
C ALA A 43 15.68 6.71 -5.78
N SER A 44 15.81 8.01 -5.99
CA SER A 44 15.79 8.61 -7.33
C SER A 44 17.20 8.99 -7.74
N ALA A 45 17.52 8.79 -9.00
CA ALA A 45 18.75 9.26 -9.63
C ALA A 45 18.77 10.80 -9.82
N GLY A 46 17.63 11.48 -9.64
CA GLY A 46 17.53 12.93 -9.68
C GLY A 46 17.76 13.55 -11.06
N ASN A 47 17.70 12.73 -12.13
CA ASN A 47 17.88 13.17 -13.51
C ASN A 47 16.99 12.35 -14.46
N SER A 48 16.62 12.93 -15.61
CA SER A 48 15.74 12.25 -16.57
C SER A 48 16.42 11.13 -17.37
N GLY A 49 17.75 11.05 -17.37
CA GLY A 49 18.51 10.10 -18.18
C GLY A 49 18.65 8.71 -17.53
N THR A 50 18.33 8.58 -16.24
CA THR A 50 18.44 7.33 -15.49
C THR A 50 17.07 6.85 -15.10
N ASP A 51 16.73 5.60 -15.44
CA ASP A 51 15.43 5.03 -15.11
C ASP A 51 15.33 4.74 -13.60
N ASP A 52 14.33 5.32 -12.93
CA ASP A 52 14.08 5.10 -11.51
C ASP A 52 13.11 3.92 -11.24
N VAL A 53 12.49 3.37 -12.29
CA VAL A 53 11.55 2.25 -12.16
C VAL A 53 12.15 1.03 -11.46
N PRO A 54 13.41 0.61 -11.70
CA PRO A 54 14.01 -0.50 -10.95
C PRO A 54 14.02 -0.28 -9.43
N ALA A 55 14.26 0.94 -8.97
CA ALA A 55 14.21 1.27 -7.54
C ALA A 55 12.78 1.20 -6.99
N ILE A 56 11.80 1.69 -7.75
CA ILE A 56 10.37 1.58 -7.41
C ILE A 56 9.94 0.11 -7.33
N SER A 57 10.30 -0.71 -8.33
CA SER A 57 9.99 -2.15 -8.33
C SER A 57 10.66 -2.88 -7.16
N ALA A 58 11.88 -2.51 -6.78
CA ALA A 58 12.53 -3.05 -5.59
C ALA A 58 11.78 -2.66 -4.30
N ALA A 59 11.32 -1.41 -4.19
CA ALA A 59 10.50 -0.97 -3.07
C ALA A 59 9.15 -1.68 -3.01
N ILE A 60 8.50 -1.94 -4.15
CA ILE A 60 7.28 -2.76 -4.23
C ILE A 60 7.56 -4.19 -3.78
N LYS A 61 8.65 -4.82 -4.21
CA LYS A 61 8.99 -6.18 -3.75
C LYS A 61 9.28 -6.24 -2.25
N SER A 62 9.92 -5.21 -1.69
CA SER A 62 10.32 -5.19 -0.28
C SER A 62 9.19 -4.79 0.67
N CYS A 63 8.33 -3.83 0.28
CA CYS A 63 7.28 -3.27 1.13
C CYS A 63 5.86 -3.49 0.58
N GLY A 64 5.70 -4.17 -0.55
CA GLY A 64 4.41 -4.36 -1.22
C GLY A 64 3.45 -5.30 -0.52
N ASN A 65 3.91 -6.10 0.45
CA ASN A 65 3.04 -6.92 1.28
C ASN A 65 2.49 -6.09 2.46
N GLY A 66 1.39 -5.38 2.22
CA GLY A 66 0.69 -4.56 3.22
C GLY A 66 1.42 -3.26 3.63
N GLY A 67 2.60 -2.97 3.08
CA GLY A 67 3.39 -1.78 3.41
C GLY A 67 3.12 -0.58 2.52
N VAL A 68 3.97 0.42 2.66
CA VAL A 68 3.90 1.72 1.97
C VAL A 68 5.15 1.91 1.11
N ILE A 69 4.97 2.31 -0.13
CA ILE A 69 6.01 2.82 -1.03
C ILE A 69 5.81 4.33 -1.08
N GLN A 70 6.81 5.09 -0.64
CA GLN A 70 6.72 6.55 -0.50
C GLN A 70 7.56 7.24 -1.56
N ILE A 71 6.91 7.98 -2.46
CA ILE A 71 7.54 8.92 -3.38
C ILE A 71 7.46 10.31 -2.71
N PRO A 72 8.59 10.85 -2.21
CA PRO A 72 8.60 12.05 -1.39
C PRO A 72 8.30 13.31 -2.19
N ALA A 73 7.74 14.32 -1.52
CA ALA A 73 7.48 15.63 -2.10
C ALA A 73 8.78 16.31 -2.56
N GLY A 74 8.69 17.09 -3.65
CA GLY A 74 9.84 17.80 -4.22
C GLY A 74 10.84 16.92 -4.96
N VAL A 75 10.64 15.60 -5.02
CA VAL A 75 11.48 14.67 -5.79
C VAL A 75 10.77 14.28 -7.08
N GLN A 76 11.50 14.32 -8.19
CA GLN A 76 11.03 13.85 -9.49
C GLN A 76 11.73 12.54 -9.84
N TYR A 77 10.94 11.51 -10.13
CA TYR A 77 11.40 10.21 -10.60
C TYR A 77 11.23 10.12 -12.11
N ALA A 78 12.25 9.62 -12.79
CA ALA A 78 12.20 9.35 -14.23
C ALA A 78 11.62 7.95 -14.48
N ILE A 79 10.49 7.89 -15.19
CA ILE A 79 9.79 6.65 -15.54
C ILE A 79 10.12 6.33 -16.99
N ASN A 80 11.21 5.59 -17.19
CA ASN A 80 11.70 5.29 -18.54
C ASN A 80 11.31 3.87 -18.98
N THR A 81 10.82 3.04 -18.06
CA THR A 81 10.24 1.73 -18.34
C THR A 81 8.87 1.54 -17.68
N VAL A 82 8.23 0.39 -17.89
CA VAL A 82 6.90 0.08 -17.33
C VAL A 82 6.99 -0.11 -15.81
N VAL A 83 6.18 0.62 -15.06
CA VAL A 83 5.99 0.41 -13.62
C VAL A 83 5.02 -0.75 -13.40
N ASP A 84 5.58 -1.93 -13.15
CA ASP A 84 4.83 -3.15 -12.87
C ASP A 84 4.57 -3.30 -11.35
N PHE A 85 3.31 -3.55 -10.98
CA PHE A 85 2.88 -3.72 -9.59
C PHE A 85 3.03 -5.16 -9.07
N THR A 86 3.68 -6.06 -9.80
CA THR A 86 4.01 -7.41 -9.33
C THR A 86 4.68 -7.36 -7.96
N GLY A 87 4.08 -8.05 -6.99
CA GLY A 87 4.51 -8.06 -5.59
C GLY A 87 3.72 -7.11 -4.67
N CYS A 88 2.84 -6.27 -5.22
CA CYS A 88 1.86 -5.54 -4.43
C CYS A 88 0.73 -6.48 -3.97
N ALA A 89 0.59 -6.63 -2.65
CA ALA A 89 -0.51 -7.32 -2.00
C ALA A 89 -0.99 -6.45 -0.83
N GLY A 90 -2.03 -5.65 -1.04
CA GLY A 90 -2.48 -4.65 -0.08
C GLY A 90 -1.50 -3.48 0.12
N CYS A 91 -0.65 -3.20 -0.87
CA CYS A 91 0.33 -2.12 -0.79
C CYS A 91 -0.33 -0.74 -0.91
N THR A 92 0.36 0.27 -0.39
CA THR A 92 0.04 1.68 -0.65
C THR A 92 1.20 2.36 -1.35
N LEU A 93 0.97 2.92 -2.55
CA LEU A 93 1.90 3.82 -3.21
C LEU A 93 1.47 5.27 -2.92
N ASN A 94 2.20 5.92 -2.01
CA ASN A 94 2.03 7.33 -1.70
C ASN A 94 2.91 8.18 -2.61
N ILE A 95 2.29 9.02 -3.43
CA ILE A 95 2.95 9.91 -4.37
C ILE A 95 2.74 11.35 -3.91
N GLU A 96 3.78 11.97 -3.36
CA GLU A 96 3.78 13.40 -3.05
C GLU A 96 4.69 14.20 -3.99
N GLY A 97 5.63 13.51 -4.65
CA GLY A 97 6.53 14.04 -5.68
C GLY A 97 5.95 13.94 -7.08
N THR A 98 6.84 13.88 -8.08
CA THR A 98 6.48 13.75 -9.49
C THR A 98 7.01 12.44 -10.07
N LEU A 99 6.15 11.65 -10.70
CA LEU A 99 6.54 10.56 -11.58
C LEU A 99 6.44 11.07 -13.03
N LYS A 100 7.57 11.26 -13.71
CA LYS A 100 7.61 11.82 -15.07
C LYS A 100 8.07 10.77 -16.07
N VAL A 101 7.22 10.50 -17.04
CA VAL A 101 7.45 9.49 -18.08
C VAL A 101 8.44 10.00 -19.13
N SER A 102 9.31 9.13 -19.62
CA SER A 102 10.19 9.45 -20.75
C SER A 102 9.37 9.71 -22.02
N ASN A 103 9.91 10.53 -22.92
CA ASN A 103 9.34 10.72 -24.26
C ASN A 103 10.00 9.78 -25.30
N ASP A 104 10.54 8.63 -24.85
CA ASP A 104 11.19 7.64 -25.70
C ASP A 104 10.15 6.94 -26.58
N LEU A 105 9.99 7.43 -27.81
CA LEU A 105 8.98 6.95 -28.73
C LEU A 105 9.22 5.48 -29.11
N ASP A 106 10.47 5.06 -29.20
CA ASP A 106 10.85 3.71 -29.61
C ASP A 106 10.52 2.71 -28.51
N PHE A 107 10.85 3.02 -27.25
CA PHE A 107 10.51 2.16 -26.13
C PHE A 107 9.00 2.01 -25.94
N TRP A 108 8.26 3.13 -26.01
CA TRP A 108 6.83 3.14 -25.71
C TRP A 108 5.96 2.57 -26.83
N ASN A 109 6.47 2.43 -28.06
CA ASN A 109 5.72 1.87 -29.17
C ASN A 109 5.24 0.44 -28.86
N GLY A 110 3.92 0.23 -28.91
CA GLY A 110 3.33 -1.08 -28.69
C GLY A 110 3.31 -1.55 -27.23
N LYS A 111 3.80 -0.73 -26.28
CA LYS A 111 3.60 -1.02 -24.85
C LYS A 111 2.14 -0.81 -24.50
N ARG A 112 1.58 -1.75 -23.74
CA ARG A 112 0.19 -1.66 -23.30
C ARG A 112 -0.03 -0.51 -22.31
N ALA A 113 0.91 -0.34 -21.39
CA ALA A 113 0.73 0.53 -20.23
C ALA A 113 2.04 1.16 -19.75
N ILE A 114 1.94 2.29 -19.05
CA ILE A 114 3.03 2.87 -18.25
C ILE A 114 2.99 2.30 -16.83
N PHE A 115 1.83 2.34 -16.17
CA PHE A 115 1.56 1.68 -14.88
C PHE A 115 0.68 0.45 -15.14
N TYR A 116 1.21 -0.73 -14.85
CA TYR A 116 0.57 -1.99 -15.18
C TYR A 116 0.23 -2.79 -13.92
N MET A 117 -1.06 -3.11 -13.76
CA MET A 117 -1.60 -3.90 -12.66
C MET A 117 -2.35 -5.12 -13.22
N ASP A 118 -1.85 -6.30 -12.90
CA ASP A 118 -2.39 -7.58 -13.38
C ASP A 118 -2.58 -8.53 -12.19
N GLY A 119 -3.82 -8.95 -11.95
CA GLY A 119 -4.15 -9.80 -10.80
C GLY A 119 -3.83 -9.20 -9.44
N ILE A 120 -3.87 -7.87 -9.30
CA ILE A 120 -3.63 -7.21 -8.01
C ILE A 120 -4.91 -7.25 -7.19
N ASN A 121 -4.83 -7.90 -6.02
CA ASN A 121 -5.89 -7.89 -5.02
C ASN A 121 -5.52 -6.90 -3.92
N THR A 122 -6.27 -5.80 -3.86
CA THR A 122 -6.08 -4.67 -2.95
C THR A 122 -4.82 -3.85 -3.21
N ALA A 123 -5.01 -2.57 -3.55
CA ALA A 123 -3.94 -1.58 -3.60
C ALA A 123 -4.51 -0.18 -3.39
N THR A 124 -3.69 0.72 -2.87
CA THR A 124 -4.01 2.16 -2.83
C THR A 124 -2.89 2.94 -3.49
N ILE A 125 -3.24 3.83 -4.42
CA ILE A 125 -2.31 4.73 -5.07
C ILE A 125 -2.85 6.14 -4.84
N GLN A 126 -2.12 6.96 -4.10
CA GLN A 126 -2.68 8.21 -3.60
C GLN A 126 -1.64 9.31 -3.46
N SER A 127 -2.08 10.55 -3.38
CA SER A 127 -1.34 11.63 -2.70
C SER A 127 -2.11 11.98 -1.42
N VAL A 128 -1.40 12.08 -0.31
CA VAL A 128 -2.00 12.48 0.96
C VAL A 128 -2.18 14.00 1.00
N THR A 129 -1.26 14.75 0.39
CA THR A 129 -1.28 16.23 0.41
C THR A 129 -1.95 16.85 -0.82
N GLY A 130 -2.27 16.05 -1.85
CA GLY A 130 -2.76 16.54 -3.15
C GLY A 130 -1.66 17.14 -4.04
N THR A 131 -0.39 16.97 -3.69
CA THR A 131 0.75 17.47 -4.50
C THR A 131 1.27 16.44 -5.49
N GLY A 132 0.95 15.16 -5.31
CA GLY A 132 1.40 14.07 -6.17
C GLY A 132 1.03 14.27 -7.64
N LEU A 133 2.04 14.18 -8.51
CA LEU A 133 1.88 14.33 -9.95
C LEU A 133 2.36 13.10 -10.70
N ILE A 134 1.51 12.57 -11.56
CA ILE A 134 1.89 11.65 -12.64
C ILE A 134 1.85 12.45 -13.95
N ASP A 135 3.03 12.73 -14.51
CA ASP A 135 3.18 13.40 -15.81
C ASP A 135 3.55 12.38 -16.88
N GLY A 136 2.57 12.01 -17.71
CA GLY A 136 2.73 11.08 -18.82
C GLY A 136 3.58 11.59 -19.98
N ASN A 137 3.96 12.88 -19.97
CA ASN A 137 4.87 13.49 -20.94
C ASN A 137 4.48 13.23 -22.42
N GLY A 138 3.19 13.16 -22.70
CA GLY A 138 2.63 12.62 -23.94
C GLY A 138 2.80 13.48 -25.20
N GLN A 139 3.31 14.71 -25.12
CA GLN A 139 3.35 15.63 -26.27
C GLN A 139 4.07 15.02 -27.48
N ALA A 140 5.24 14.42 -27.26
CA ALA A 140 5.99 13.75 -28.33
C ALA A 140 5.19 12.62 -28.98
N ALA A 141 4.43 11.85 -28.19
CA ALA A 141 3.59 10.78 -28.69
C ALA A 141 2.40 11.30 -29.50
N TYR A 142 1.81 12.45 -29.12
CA TYR A 142 0.74 13.09 -29.89
C TYR A 142 1.24 13.57 -31.25
N ASP A 143 2.36 14.29 -31.25
CA ASP A 143 2.96 14.85 -32.46
C ASP A 143 3.42 13.75 -33.42
N TYR A 144 3.95 12.65 -32.89
CA TYR A 144 4.35 11.49 -33.68
C TYR A 144 3.14 10.74 -34.25
N PHE A 145 2.10 10.48 -33.44
CA PHE A 145 0.89 9.80 -33.88
C PHE A 145 0.13 10.58 -34.97
N ALA A 146 0.13 11.92 -34.90
CA ALA A 146 -0.47 12.77 -35.92
C ALA A 146 0.17 12.58 -37.31
N LYS A 147 1.43 12.14 -37.37
CA LYS A 147 2.17 11.85 -38.60
C LYS A 147 2.22 10.35 -38.93
N ASN A 148 2.07 9.49 -37.93
CA ASN A 148 2.13 8.04 -38.04
C ASN A 148 1.02 7.40 -37.20
N THR A 149 -0.13 7.19 -37.82
CA THR A 149 -1.32 6.64 -37.16
C THR A 149 -1.18 5.18 -36.74
N SER A 150 -0.14 4.48 -37.20
CA SER A 150 0.19 3.13 -36.74
C SER A 150 0.97 3.11 -35.42
N TYR A 151 1.40 4.27 -34.90
CA TYR A 151 2.10 4.34 -33.61
C TYR A 151 1.17 3.93 -32.45
N ALA A 152 1.52 2.83 -31.78
CA ALA A 152 0.70 2.27 -30.71
C ALA A 152 1.12 2.89 -29.36
N ARG A 153 0.35 3.89 -28.92
CA ARG A 153 0.62 4.66 -27.70
C ARG A 153 0.12 3.93 -26.44
N PRO A 154 0.90 3.88 -25.35
CA PRO A 154 0.50 3.19 -24.12
C PRO A 154 -0.63 3.91 -23.40
N THR A 155 -1.48 3.14 -22.71
CA THR A 155 -2.38 3.68 -21.68
C THR A 155 -1.53 4.11 -20.47
N LEU A 156 -1.89 5.19 -19.80
CA LEU A 156 -1.14 5.61 -18.61
C LEU A 156 -1.29 4.57 -17.48
N HIS A 157 -2.51 4.24 -17.08
CA HIS A 157 -2.75 3.22 -16.05
C HIS A 157 -3.67 2.11 -16.58
N TYR A 158 -3.20 0.87 -16.53
CA TYR A 158 -3.94 -0.27 -17.05
C TYR A 158 -4.10 -1.35 -15.99
N ILE A 159 -5.36 -1.62 -15.61
CA ILE A 159 -5.77 -2.59 -14.59
C ILE A 159 -6.49 -3.76 -15.27
N THR A 160 -6.05 -4.99 -15.00
CA THR A 160 -6.57 -6.21 -15.64
C THR A 160 -6.37 -7.46 -14.76
N GLY A 161 -6.79 -8.62 -15.27
CA GLY A 161 -6.45 -9.92 -14.69
C GLY A 161 -7.24 -10.25 -13.44
N ALA A 162 -8.53 -9.91 -13.42
CA ALA A 162 -9.40 -10.03 -12.25
C ALA A 162 -8.84 -9.28 -11.02
N SER A 163 -8.20 -8.13 -11.25
CA SER A 163 -7.78 -7.24 -10.17
C SER A 163 -8.99 -6.72 -9.39
N SER A 164 -8.84 -6.49 -8.09
CA SER A 164 -9.94 -6.03 -7.24
C SER A 164 -9.49 -5.11 -6.11
N HIS A 165 -10.43 -4.32 -5.58
CA HIS A 165 -10.23 -3.42 -4.42
C HIS A 165 -9.07 -2.43 -4.60
N ILE A 166 -8.99 -1.81 -5.79
CA ILE A 166 -7.97 -0.81 -6.10
C ILE A 166 -8.56 0.58 -5.89
N THR A 167 -7.89 1.40 -5.08
CA THR A 167 -8.25 2.81 -4.88
C THR A 167 -7.16 3.70 -5.45
N ILE A 168 -7.54 4.62 -6.34
CA ILE A 168 -6.67 5.66 -6.89
C ILE A 168 -7.25 7.02 -6.50
N LYS A 169 -6.54 7.84 -5.72
CA LYS A 169 -7.14 9.08 -5.19
C LYS A 169 -6.20 10.27 -5.03
N ASN A 170 -6.77 11.46 -5.17
CA ASN A 170 -6.12 12.75 -4.88
C ASN A 170 -4.81 12.97 -5.66
N LEU A 171 -4.65 12.36 -6.84
CA LEU A 171 -3.49 12.52 -7.71
C LEU A 171 -3.78 13.51 -8.82
N LYS A 172 -2.77 14.32 -9.17
CA LYS A 172 -2.77 15.07 -10.41
C LYS A 172 -2.24 14.16 -11.51
N VAL A 173 -2.99 14.06 -12.60
CA VAL A 173 -2.57 13.29 -13.77
C VAL A 173 -2.55 14.22 -14.98
N LYS A 174 -1.41 14.25 -15.66
CA LYS A 174 -1.13 15.20 -16.75
C LYS A 174 -0.59 14.45 -17.96
N ASN A 175 -1.03 14.88 -19.15
CA ASN A 175 -0.46 14.51 -20.45
C ASN A 175 -0.20 13.01 -20.66
N PRO A 176 -1.16 12.09 -20.44
CA PRO A 176 -0.95 10.67 -20.78
C PRO A 176 -0.74 10.51 -22.29
N PRO A 177 0.18 9.66 -22.78
CA PRO A 177 0.39 9.46 -24.22
C PRO A 177 -0.87 9.03 -24.98
N ASN A 178 -1.81 8.35 -24.30
CA ASN A 178 -3.09 7.95 -24.87
C ASN A 178 -4.20 8.01 -23.80
N VAL A 179 -4.82 6.88 -23.48
CA VAL A 179 -5.88 6.76 -22.47
C VAL A 179 -5.31 7.01 -21.07
N PHE A 180 -6.05 7.72 -20.22
CA PHE A 180 -5.69 7.94 -18.82
C PHE A 180 -5.76 6.64 -18.01
N PHE A 181 -6.93 6.03 -17.93
CA PHE A 181 -7.19 4.85 -17.10
C PHE A 181 -7.97 3.81 -17.89
N SER A 182 -7.58 2.55 -17.76
CA SER A 182 -8.28 1.40 -18.34
C SER A 182 -8.47 0.32 -17.29
N VAL A 183 -9.69 -0.20 -17.17
CA VAL A 183 -10.05 -1.31 -16.27
C VAL A 183 -10.71 -2.40 -17.10
N THR A 184 -10.08 -3.57 -17.16
CA THR A 184 -10.48 -4.66 -18.06
C THR A 184 -10.31 -6.03 -17.38
N GLY A 185 -10.53 -7.12 -18.12
CA GLY A 185 -10.16 -8.47 -17.67
C GLY A 185 -10.91 -8.93 -16.42
N ALA A 186 -12.22 -8.65 -16.33
CA ALA A 186 -13.07 -8.99 -15.18
C ALA A 186 -12.62 -8.37 -13.84
N SER A 187 -11.90 -7.24 -13.88
CA SER A 187 -11.55 -6.51 -12.67
C SER A 187 -12.77 -5.82 -12.05
N THR A 188 -12.83 -5.76 -10.72
CA THR A 188 -13.96 -5.20 -9.96
C THR A 188 -13.48 -4.22 -8.89
N ASP A 189 -14.39 -3.43 -8.30
CA ASP A 189 -14.10 -2.56 -7.15
C ASP A 189 -12.86 -1.67 -7.33
N VAL A 190 -12.75 -1.05 -8.51
CA VAL A 190 -11.74 -0.04 -8.83
C VAL A 190 -12.39 1.34 -8.66
N VAL A 191 -11.84 2.15 -7.76
CA VAL A 191 -12.40 3.46 -7.40
C VAL A 191 -11.40 4.56 -7.70
N TYR A 192 -11.88 5.63 -8.33
CA TYR A 192 -11.15 6.88 -8.56
C TYR A 192 -11.83 8.00 -7.77
N THR A 193 -11.09 8.72 -6.92
CA THR A 193 -11.63 9.90 -6.23
C THR A 193 -10.74 11.13 -6.37
N LEU A 194 -11.38 12.29 -6.49
CA LEU A 194 -10.78 13.59 -6.36
C LEU A 194 -11.34 14.15 -5.05
N ASP A 195 -10.46 14.41 -4.08
CA ASP A 195 -10.85 15.07 -2.83
C ASP A 195 -10.81 16.59 -3.01
#